data_AF-A0A2R6NZ06-F1
#
_entry.id   AF-A0A2R6NZ06-F1
#
_cell.length_a   1.000
_cell.length_b   1.000
_cell.length_c   1.000
_cell.angle_alpha   90.00
_cell.angle_beta   90.00
_cell.angle_gamma   90.00
#
_symmetry.space_group_name_H-M   'P 1'
#
loop_
_entity.id
_entity.type
_entity.pdbx_description
1 polymer ?
#
loop_
_entity_poly.entity_id
_entity_poly.type
_entity_poly.pdbx_seq_one_letter_code
_entity_poly.pdbx_strand_id
1 'polypeptide(L)'
;MLSVTGLALKDLDSHIEKTNAHLPINSQLQVSLHNGAKAFVVTGFARALYGLVTSLSKVRAPSGLDQSKIPFSQRKPVFSVRFLVVNAPYRSHYLEGATERLFQEDLGGEEWNVKDLAIPVYHTETGADLRELTTSLTKALCDQIFTMHIHWAKAAAFPDAATHAVDFCPGGLSGIGPLTACNLDGRGVRVIVVGDKSKGIAELFDAQSIKRKEWWSKKYSPSLVKTRLVSAYFVALPGLRDPRYVVHIHTNDHT
;
A
#
# COMPACT_ATOMS: atom_id res chain seq x y z
N MET A 1 -4.03 14.15 11.40
CA MET A 1 -4.18 13.45 10.09
C MET A 1 -5.31 12.44 10.16
N LEU A 2 -5.99 12.14 9.04
CA LEU A 2 -7.19 11.31 8.99
C LEU A 2 -7.00 10.11 8.04
N SER A 3 -7.06 8.89 8.56
CA SER A 3 -7.05 7.67 7.73
C SER A 3 -8.43 7.39 7.16
N VAL A 4 -8.48 7.07 5.86
CA VAL A 4 -9.66 6.64 5.13
C VAL A 4 -9.35 5.32 4.42
N THR A 5 -10.11 4.26 4.68
CA THR A 5 -9.88 2.92 4.09
C THR A 5 -11.16 2.31 3.57
N GLY A 6 -11.15 1.77 2.35
CA GLY A 6 -12.29 1.18 1.67
C GLY A 6 -12.96 2.09 0.63
N LEU A 7 -12.52 3.34 0.50
CA LEU A 7 -13.02 4.30 -0.48
C LEU A 7 -12.00 4.49 -1.62
N ALA A 8 -12.44 4.64 -2.88
CA ALA A 8 -11.55 4.91 -3.99
C ALA A 8 -11.06 6.37 -3.96
N LEU A 9 -9.85 6.63 -4.50
CA LEU A 9 -9.25 7.96 -4.49
C LEU A 9 -10.16 9.00 -5.16
N LYS A 10 -10.69 8.69 -6.34
CA LYS A 10 -11.61 9.57 -7.08
C LYS A 10 -12.81 10.03 -6.25
N ASP A 11 -13.39 9.11 -5.48
CA ASP A 11 -14.55 9.42 -4.64
C ASP A 11 -14.13 10.28 -3.44
N LEU A 12 -13.01 9.94 -2.81
CA LEU A 12 -12.44 10.71 -1.70
C LEU A 12 -12.08 12.15 -2.13
N ASP A 13 -11.42 12.31 -3.26
CA ASP A 13 -11.02 13.61 -3.81
C ASP A 13 -12.23 14.50 -4.05
N SER A 14 -13.33 13.98 -4.59
CA SER A 14 -14.57 14.75 -4.74
C SER A 14 -15.11 15.29 -3.41
N HIS A 15 -14.98 14.53 -2.32
CA HIS A 15 -15.37 14.99 -0.99
C HIS A 15 -14.38 16.01 -0.41
N ILE A 16 -13.09 15.85 -0.69
CA ILE A 16 -12.04 16.81 -0.30
C ILE A 16 -12.26 18.14 -1.03
N GLU A 17 -12.45 18.14 -2.34
CA GLU A 17 -12.69 19.33 -3.15
C GLU A 17 -13.91 20.11 -2.66
N LYS A 18 -15.04 19.42 -2.42
CA LYS A 18 -16.25 20.04 -1.85
C LYS A 18 -15.99 20.65 -0.48
N THR A 19 -15.17 20.01 0.34
CA THR A 19 -14.81 20.55 1.66
C THR A 19 -13.90 21.77 1.51
N ASN A 20 -12.88 21.69 0.64
CA ASN A 20 -11.93 22.76 0.37
C ASN A 20 -12.57 23.99 -0.27
N ALA A 21 -13.65 23.84 -1.04
CA ALA A 21 -14.41 24.97 -1.59
C ALA A 21 -14.97 25.92 -0.51
N HIS A 22 -15.09 25.45 0.74
CA HIS A 22 -15.53 26.25 1.88
C HIS A 22 -14.39 26.65 2.82
N LEU A 23 -13.14 26.37 2.46
CA LEU A 23 -11.97 26.62 3.29
C LEU A 23 -11.05 27.65 2.62
N PRO A 24 -10.38 28.51 3.39
CA PRO A 24 -9.33 29.35 2.85
C PRO A 24 -8.14 28.51 2.39
N ILE A 25 -7.30 29.08 1.52
CA ILE A 25 -6.14 28.39 0.91
C ILE A 25 -5.23 27.75 1.97
N ASN A 26 -4.97 28.46 3.05
CA ASN A 26 -4.14 28.04 4.17
C ASN A 26 -4.87 27.09 5.14
N SER A 27 -5.99 26.49 4.77
CA SER A 27 -6.69 25.48 5.58
C SER A 27 -7.19 24.30 4.74
N GLN A 28 -6.75 24.22 3.49
CA GLN A 28 -7.15 23.14 2.58
C GLN A 28 -6.62 21.78 3.05
N LEU A 29 -7.43 20.77 2.76
CA LEU A 29 -7.13 19.37 2.97
C LEU A 29 -6.47 18.79 1.72
N GLN A 30 -5.52 17.88 1.90
CA GLN A 30 -4.92 17.14 0.80
C GLN A 30 -4.69 15.67 1.18
N VAL A 31 -4.72 14.78 0.20
CA VAL A 31 -4.26 13.41 0.39
C VAL A 31 -2.74 13.44 0.49
N SER A 32 -2.20 12.86 1.56
CA SER A 32 -0.79 12.92 1.89
C SER A 32 -0.09 11.57 1.84
N LEU A 33 -0.82 10.50 2.20
CA LEU A 33 -0.32 9.13 2.07
C LEU A 33 -1.26 8.31 1.21
N HIS A 34 -0.71 7.71 0.16
CA HIS A 34 -1.34 6.71 -0.68
C HIS A 34 -0.84 5.32 -0.27
N ASN A 35 -1.43 4.79 0.80
CA ASN A 35 -1.01 3.54 1.43
C ASN A 35 -1.42 2.30 0.62
N GLY A 36 -2.43 2.41 -0.25
CA GLY A 36 -2.89 1.35 -1.13
C GLY A 36 -3.99 1.84 -2.08
N ALA A 37 -4.57 0.94 -2.88
CA ALA A 37 -5.56 1.32 -3.90
C ALA A 37 -6.84 1.97 -3.33
N LYS A 38 -7.20 1.63 -2.08
CA LYS A 38 -8.35 2.19 -1.34
C LYS A 38 -7.98 2.55 0.11
N ALA A 39 -6.72 2.89 0.37
CA ALA A 39 -6.23 3.21 1.71
C ALA A 39 -5.40 4.49 1.64
N PHE A 40 -5.92 5.56 2.23
CA PHE A 40 -5.35 6.90 2.13
C PHE A 40 -5.27 7.57 3.50
N VAL A 41 -4.42 8.58 3.60
CA VAL A 41 -4.41 9.53 4.73
C VAL A 41 -4.59 10.93 4.18
N VAL A 42 -5.51 11.67 4.78
CA VAL A 42 -5.77 13.08 4.49
C VAL A 42 -5.12 13.94 5.57
N THR A 43 -4.39 14.97 5.15
CA THR A 43 -3.72 15.93 6.01
C THR A 43 -4.40 17.29 5.91
N GLY A 44 -4.45 17.98 7.05
CA GLY A 44 -4.99 19.33 7.21
C GLY A 44 -5.31 19.62 8.67
N PHE A 45 -5.82 20.82 8.95
CA PHE A 45 -6.17 21.20 10.32
C PHE A 45 -7.32 20.35 10.87
N ALA A 46 -7.28 20.07 12.17
CA ALA A 46 -8.24 19.19 12.84
C ALA A 46 -9.70 19.60 12.61
N ARG A 47 -9.99 20.91 12.63
CA ARG A 47 -11.33 21.45 12.37
C ARG A 47 -11.81 21.18 10.95
N ALA A 48 -10.94 21.35 9.96
CA ALA A 48 -11.25 21.07 8.56
C ALA A 48 -11.46 19.56 8.32
N LEU A 49 -10.59 18.72 8.90
CA LEU A 49 -10.72 17.26 8.84
C LEU A 49 -12.03 16.78 9.47
N TYR A 50 -12.50 17.40 10.55
CA TYR A 50 -13.79 17.08 11.15
C TYR A 50 -14.98 17.39 10.20
N GLY A 51 -14.88 18.48 9.44
CA GLY A 51 -15.82 18.80 8.36
C GLY A 51 -15.89 17.69 7.31
N LEU A 52 -14.72 17.19 6.87
CA LEU A 52 -14.64 16.06 5.95
C LEU A 52 -15.26 14.78 6.54
N VAL A 53 -14.95 14.45 7.81
CA VAL A 53 -15.55 13.29 8.50
C VAL A 53 -17.08 13.39 8.51
N THR A 54 -17.61 14.58 8.80
CA THR A 54 -19.06 14.82 8.81
C THR A 54 -19.66 14.60 7.43
N SER A 55 -19.03 15.09 6.37
CA SER A 55 -19.44 14.88 4.97
C SER A 55 -19.44 13.38 4.61
N LEU A 56 -18.35 12.68 4.90
CA LEU A 56 -18.19 11.24 4.63
C LEU A 56 -19.19 10.38 5.41
N SER A 57 -19.54 10.76 6.65
CA SER A 57 -20.48 10.01 7.47
C SER A 57 -21.90 9.92 6.86
N LYS A 58 -22.30 10.92 6.06
CA LYS A 58 -23.62 10.98 5.41
C LYS A 58 -23.76 9.98 4.26
N VAL A 59 -22.66 9.66 3.58
CA VAL A 59 -22.65 8.74 2.43
C VAL A 59 -22.29 7.31 2.83
N ARG A 60 -21.59 7.14 3.96
CA ARG A 60 -21.16 5.83 4.46
C ARG A 60 -22.35 4.96 4.88
N ALA A 61 -22.29 3.67 4.56
CA ALA A 61 -23.20 2.68 5.13
C ALA A 61 -23.01 2.59 6.67
N PRO A 62 -24.08 2.58 7.48
CA PRO A 62 -23.99 2.24 8.90
C PRO A 62 -23.31 0.89 9.11
N SER A 63 -22.53 0.78 10.19
CA SER A 63 -21.89 -0.48 10.56
C SER A 63 -22.93 -1.57 10.79
N GLY A 64 -22.76 -2.72 10.14
CA GLY A 64 -23.69 -3.85 10.25
C GLY A 64 -24.97 -3.73 9.41
N LEU A 65 -25.12 -2.69 8.58
CA LEU A 65 -26.24 -2.62 7.64
C LEU A 65 -26.13 -3.75 6.60
N ASP A 66 -27.10 -4.66 6.61
CA ASP A 66 -27.23 -5.69 5.58
C ASP A 66 -27.70 -5.07 4.25
N GLN A 67 -26.84 -5.16 3.23
CA GLN A 67 -27.14 -4.71 1.87
C GLN A 67 -27.19 -5.88 0.87
N SER A 68 -27.27 -7.13 1.34
CA SER A 68 -27.30 -8.34 0.51
C SER A 68 -28.48 -8.35 -0.48
N LYS A 69 -29.63 -7.82 -0.03
CA LYS A 69 -30.87 -7.69 -0.82
C LYS A 69 -30.94 -6.40 -1.65
N ILE A 70 -29.93 -5.54 -1.61
CA ILE A 70 -29.86 -4.30 -2.40
C ILE A 70 -28.96 -4.57 -3.62
N PRO A 71 -29.38 -4.20 -4.85
CA PRO A 71 -28.55 -4.29 -6.05
C PRO A 71 -27.19 -3.60 -5.86
N PHE A 72 -26.11 -4.20 -6.34
CA PHE A 72 -24.74 -3.73 -6.08
C PHE A 72 -24.53 -2.23 -6.36
N SER A 73 -25.06 -1.74 -7.49
CA SER A 73 -24.94 -0.33 -7.91
C SER A 73 -25.70 0.67 -7.02
N GLN A 74 -26.65 0.20 -6.22
CA GLN A 74 -27.45 1.02 -5.30
C GLN A 74 -26.99 0.91 -3.85
N ARG A 75 -25.96 0.09 -3.58
CA ARG A 75 -25.43 -0.07 -2.22
C ARG A 75 -24.69 1.18 -1.80
N LYS A 76 -24.84 1.55 -0.53
CA LYS A 76 -24.00 2.54 0.13
C LYS A 76 -22.57 2.00 0.28
N PRO A 77 -21.55 2.83 0.03
CA PRO A 77 -20.16 2.43 0.21
C PRO A 77 -19.86 2.11 1.68
N VAL A 78 -19.09 1.05 1.89
CA VAL A 78 -18.59 0.62 3.21
C VAL A 78 -17.11 1.01 3.29
N PHE A 79 -16.77 1.90 4.20
CA PHE A 79 -15.39 2.35 4.41
C PHE A 79 -15.19 2.81 5.85
N SER A 80 -13.94 2.78 6.34
CA SER A 80 -13.58 3.27 7.67
C SER A 80 -12.92 4.64 7.59
N VAL A 81 -13.15 5.45 8.61
CA VAL A 81 -12.54 6.76 8.78
C VAL A 81 -12.06 6.87 10.22
N ARG A 82 -10.79 7.19 10.44
CA ARG A 82 -10.19 7.25 11.79
C ARG A 82 -9.12 8.33 11.87
N PHE A 83 -9.16 9.15 12.91
CA PHE A 83 -8.04 10.05 13.20
C PHE A 83 -6.82 9.24 13.62
N LEU A 84 -5.66 9.61 13.07
CA LEU A 84 -4.38 9.08 13.50
C LEU A 84 -3.87 9.87 14.70
N VAL A 85 -3.17 9.19 15.61
CA VAL A 85 -2.52 9.81 16.77
C VAL A 85 -1.21 10.45 16.31
N VAL A 86 -1.34 11.56 15.57
CA VAL A 86 -0.24 12.34 15.01
C VAL A 86 -0.54 13.82 15.22
N ASN A 87 0.42 14.54 15.83
CA ASN A 87 0.23 15.91 16.30
C ASN A 87 0.66 16.98 15.30
N ALA A 88 1.27 16.60 14.17
CA ALA A 88 1.73 17.53 13.14
C ALA A 88 1.17 17.14 11.75
N PRO A 89 0.97 18.12 10.85
CA PRO A 89 0.49 17.89 9.50
C PRO A 89 1.64 17.47 8.57
N TYR A 90 2.27 16.33 8.84
CA TYR A 90 3.33 15.81 7.96
C TYR A 90 2.84 15.57 6.54
N ARG A 91 3.80 15.56 5.60
CA ARG A 91 3.58 15.30 4.18
C ARG A 91 2.61 16.33 3.57
N SER A 92 2.84 17.60 3.89
CA SER A 92 1.99 18.68 3.41
C SER A 92 2.68 20.02 3.26
N HIS A 93 2.06 20.90 2.46
CA HIS A 93 2.51 22.28 2.25
C HIS A 93 2.61 23.08 3.56
N TYR A 94 1.90 22.69 4.61
CA TYR A 94 2.00 23.33 5.93
C TYR A 94 3.39 23.27 6.56
N LEU A 95 4.25 22.36 6.10
CA LEU A 95 5.62 22.21 6.57
C LEU A 95 6.66 22.63 5.52
N GLU A 96 6.27 23.40 4.50
CA GLU A 96 7.23 24.06 3.61
C GLU A 96 8.22 24.93 4.43
N GLY A 97 9.49 24.90 4.04
CA GLY A 97 10.57 25.57 4.78
C GLY A 97 10.97 24.88 6.09
N ALA A 98 10.37 23.74 6.46
CA ALA A 98 10.76 23.02 7.68
C ALA A 98 12.13 22.35 7.53
N THR A 99 12.47 21.82 6.35
CA THR A 99 13.79 21.25 6.07
C THR A 99 14.88 22.29 6.23
N GLU A 100 14.71 23.48 5.63
CA GLU A 100 15.68 24.56 5.71
C GLU A 100 15.89 25.04 7.16
N ARG A 101 14.80 25.22 7.91
CA ARG A 101 14.87 25.60 9.33
C ARG A 101 15.59 24.55 10.16
N LEU A 102 15.26 23.27 10.00
CA LEU A 102 15.93 22.18 10.71
C LEU A 102 17.44 22.17 10.45
N PHE A 103 17.88 22.47 9.22
CA PHE A 103 19.29 22.57 8.89
C PHE A 103 19.98 23.79 9.51
N GLN A 104 19.31 24.93 9.52
CA GLN A 104 19.85 26.18 10.05
C GLN A 104 19.93 26.18 11.59
N GLU A 105 18.92 25.61 12.24
CA GLU A 105 18.74 25.70 13.69
C GLU A 105 19.32 24.48 14.42
N ASP A 106 19.23 23.27 13.86
CA ASP A 106 19.50 22.03 14.62
C ASP A 106 20.63 21.15 14.04
N LEU A 107 20.68 20.91 12.73
CA LEU A 107 21.60 19.90 12.15
C LEU A 107 22.99 20.45 11.77
N GLY A 108 23.12 21.74 11.47
CA GLY A 108 24.41 22.35 11.12
C GLY A 108 25.09 21.83 9.84
N GLY A 109 24.51 20.83 9.15
CA GLY A 109 25.09 20.23 7.95
C GLY A 109 24.44 18.91 7.55
N GLU A 110 25.15 18.13 6.72
CA GLU A 110 24.76 16.75 6.37
C GLU A 110 25.03 15.79 7.52
N GLU A 111 24.04 14.96 7.85
CA GLU A 111 24.18 13.87 8.83
C GLU A 111 24.53 12.54 8.15
N TRP A 112 24.00 12.30 6.95
CA TRP A 112 24.19 11.04 6.23
C TRP A 112 24.71 11.25 4.81
N ASN A 113 25.63 10.37 4.40
CA ASN A 113 26.10 10.32 3.02
C ASN A 113 25.48 9.13 2.27
N VAL A 114 25.17 9.37 1.00
CA VAL A 114 24.71 8.34 0.05
C VAL A 114 25.66 7.14 -0.01
N LYS A 115 26.97 7.39 0.10
CA LYS A 115 28.02 6.34 0.06
C LYS A 115 27.96 5.37 1.24
N ASP A 116 27.36 5.78 2.35
CA ASP A 116 27.27 4.97 3.57
C ASP A 116 26.07 4.01 3.53
N LEU A 117 25.19 4.15 2.53
CA LEU A 117 24.04 3.27 2.33
C LEU A 117 24.48 1.92 1.74
N ALA A 118 24.70 0.94 2.61
CA ALA A 118 25.12 -0.42 2.21
C ALA A 118 24.05 -1.18 1.40
N ILE A 119 22.77 -0.86 1.60
CA ILE A 119 21.62 -1.49 0.93
C ILE A 119 20.72 -0.43 0.28
N PRO A 120 19.93 -0.80 -0.75
CA PRO A 120 18.95 0.12 -1.33
C PRO A 120 18.01 0.68 -0.26
N VAL A 121 17.81 1.99 -0.27
CA VAL A 121 16.78 2.67 0.52
C VAL A 121 15.87 3.38 -0.46
N TYR A 122 14.59 3.00 -0.50
CA TYR A 122 13.68 3.48 -1.53
C TYR A 122 12.98 4.78 -1.12
N HIS A 123 12.99 5.75 -2.01
CA HIS A 123 12.33 7.05 -1.87
C HIS A 123 10.81 6.88 -1.75
N THR A 124 10.17 7.53 -0.77
CA THR A 124 8.76 7.24 -0.41
C THR A 124 7.73 7.74 -1.42
N GLU A 125 8.04 8.77 -2.20
CA GLU A 125 7.16 9.28 -3.26
C GLU A 125 7.39 8.60 -4.63
N THR A 126 8.64 8.43 -5.04
CA THR A 126 9.00 7.94 -6.38
C THR A 126 9.29 6.44 -6.45
N GLY A 127 9.79 5.85 -5.36
CA GLY A 127 10.31 4.47 -5.32
C GLY A 127 11.75 4.31 -5.83
N ALA A 128 12.44 5.40 -6.17
CA ALA A 128 13.83 5.35 -6.63
C ALA A 128 14.79 4.95 -5.49
N ASP A 129 15.93 4.34 -5.83
CA ASP A 129 16.98 4.02 -4.86
C ASP A 129 17.74 5.30 -4.47
N LEU A 130 17.73 5.66 -3.18
CA LEU A 130 18.42 6.83 -2.65
C LEU A 130 19.94 6.72 -2.76
N ARG A 131 20.49 5.54 -3.06
CA ARG A 131 21.92 5.37 -3.38
C ARG A 131 22.34 6.06 -4.68
N GLU A 132 21.38 6.36 -5.55
CA GLU A 132 21.61 7.06 -6.83
C GLU A 132 21.41 8.57 -6.71
N LEU A 133 21.10 9.07 -5.51
CA LEU A 133 20.86 10.48 -5.26
C LEU A 133 22.14 11.30 -5.47
N THR A 134 22.04 12.35 -6.28
CA THR A 134 23.14 13.30 -6.52
C THR A 134 23.10 14.53 -5.61
N THR A 135 21.97 14.71 -4.90
CA THR A 135 21.73 15.79 -3.94
C THR A 135 21.95 15.31 -2.50
N SER A 136 21.74 16.22 -1.55
CA SER A 136 21.75 15.94 -0.12
C SER A 136 20.79 14.81 0.26
N LEU A 137 21.32 13.73 0.83
CA LEU A 137 20.52 12.64 1.38
C LEU A 137 19.70 13.12 2.58
N THR A 138 20.32 13.88 3.48
CA THR A 138 19.68 14.36 4.70
C THR A 138 18.49 15.27 4.37
N LYS A 139 18.65 16.24 3.47
CA LYS A 139 17.54 17.11 3.00
C LYS A 139 16.46 16.31 2.30
N ALA A 140 16.84 15.39 1.41
CA ALA A 140 15.87 14.55 0.70
C ALA A 140 15.03 13.71 1.67
N LEU A 141 15.60 13.22 2.78
CA LEU A 141 14.84 12.52 3.82
C LEU A 141 13.91 13.47 4.59
N CYS A 142 14.37 14.67 4.92
CA CYS A 142 13.54 15.70 5.57
C CYS A 142 12.36 16.11 4.69
N ASP A 143 12.58 16.39 3.40
CA ASP A 143 11.53 16.76 2.45
C ASP A 143 10.52 15.62 2.28
N GLN A 144 11.01 14.38 2.21
CA GLN A 144 10.14 13.20 2.20
C GLN A 144 9.24 13.16 3.43
N ILE A 145 9.71 13.54 4.62
CA ILE A 145 8.94 13.53 5.87
C ILE A 145 7.99 14.72 5.97
N PHE A 146 8.45 15.92 5.63
CA PHE A 146 7.73 17.16 5.88
C PHE A 146 6.71 17.48 4.80
N THR A 147 7.08 17.42 3.53
CA THR A 147 6.29 18.02 2.44
C THR A 147 5.82 17.01 1.41
N MET A 148 6.68 16.08 0.97
CA MET A 148 6.37 15.16 -0.13
C MET A 148 5.34 14.10 0.27
N HIS A 149 4.59 13.59 -0.70
CA HIS A 149 3.58 12.55 -0.44
C HIS A 149 4.21 11.16 -0.31
N ILE A 150 3.49 10.22 0.31
CA ILE A 150 3.84 8.79 0.26
C ILE A 150 3.06 8.14 -0.87
N HIS A 151 3.76 7.43 -1.75
CA HIS A 151 3.17 6.45 -2.65
C HIS A 151 3.68 5.06 -2.27
N TRP A 152 3.05 4.46 -1.26
CA TRP A 152 3.57 3.27 -0.60
C TRP A 152 3.70 2.07 -1.54
N ALA A 153 2.76 1.93 -2.49
CA ALA A 153 2.83 0.88 -3.50
C ALA A 153 4.06 1.00 -4.41
N LYS A 154 4.57 2.22 -4.65
CA LYS A 154 5.82 2.45 -5.41
C LYS A 154 7.04 2.19 -4.54
N ALA A 155 7.05 2.73 -3.32
CA ALA A 155 8.17 2.58 -2.38
C ALA A 155 8.37 1.12 -1.92
N ALA A 156 7.28 0.37 -1.76
CA ALA A 156 7.28 -1.05 -1.41
C ALA A 156 7.11 -1.96 -2.63
N ALA A 157 7.48 -1.49 -3.83
CA ALA A 157 7.54 -2.29 -5.04
C ALA A 157 8.76 -3.22 -5.01
N PHE A 158 8.75 -4.17 -4.07
CA PHE A 158 9.87 -5.09 -3.88
C PHE A 158 10.24 -5.80 -5.18
N PRO A 159 11.54 -6.12 -5.41
CA PRO A 159 11.96 -6.93 -6.55
C PRO A 159 11.20 -8.24 -6.64
N ASP A 160 11.07 -8.82 -7.84
CA ASP A 160 10.36 -10.10 -8.03
C ASP A 160 11.03 -11.29 -7.32
N ALA A 161 12.29 -11.15 -6.94
CA ALA A 161 13.00 -12.14 -6.11
C ALA A 161 12.62 -12.06 -4.62
N ALA A 162 11.97 -10.98 -4.18
CA ALA A 162 11.60 -10.82 -2.78
C ALA A 162 10.54 -11.84 -2.37
N THR A 163 10.82 -12.60 -1.31
CA THR A 163 9.91 -13.62 -0.77
C THR A 163 9.33 -13.22 0.59
N HIS A 164 10.02 -12.33 1.31
CA HIS A 164 9.63 -11.87 2.62
C HIS A 164 9.83 -10.36 2.74
N ALA A 165 9.00 -9.72 3.56
CA ALA A 165 9.20 -8.36 4.02
C ALA A 165 9.04 -8.34 5.55
N VAL A 166 9.91 -7.62 6.26
CA VAL A 166 9.90 -7.59 7.72
C VAL A 166 9.55 -6.18 8.17
N ASP A 167 8.46 -6.06 8.91
CA ASP A 167 7.98 -4.80 9.48
C ASP A 167 8.48 -4.64 10.91
N PHE A 168 9.42 -3.72 11.07
CA PHE A 168 9.95 -3.27 12.37
C PHE A 168 9.24 -2.02 12.91
N CYS A 169 8.27 -1.48 12.17
CA CYS A 169 7.57 -0.27 12.57
C CYS A 169 6.69 -0.49 13.81
N PRO A 170 6.42 0.59 14.57
CA PRO A 170 5.46 0.53 15.67
C PRO A 170 4.04 0.25 15.17
N GLY A 171 3.16 -0.16 16.09
CA GLY A 171 1.73 -0.37 15.83
C GLY A 171 1.32 -1.82 15.58
N GLY A 172 2.27 -2.75 15.44
CA GLY A 172 2.01 -4.19 15.33
C GLY A 172 0.95 -4.50 14.27
N LEU A 173 -0.10 -5.23 14.65
CA LEU A 173 -1.20 -5.60 13.74
C LEU A 173 -2.07 -4.43 13.27
N SER A 174 -1.84 -3.22 13.76
CA SER A 174 -2.47 -1.98 13.27
C SER A 174 -1.48 -1.08 12.52
N GLY A 175 -0.23 -1.53 12.34
CA GLY A 175 0.84 -0.80 11.67
C GLY A 175 0.82 -0.94 10.14
N ILE A 176 1.98 -0.63 9.52
CA ILE A 176 2.15 -0.66 8.07
C ILE A 176 2.28 -2.08 7.50
N GLY A 177 2.75 -3.04 8.32
CA GLY A 177 2.94 -4.42 7.91
C GLY A 177 1.67 -5.07 7.34
N PRO A 178 0.53 -5.06 8.04
CA PRO A 178 -0.74 -5.57 7.51
C PRO A 178 -1.22 -4.86 6.24
N LEU A 179 -1.05 -3.53 6.15
CA LEU A 179 -1.38 -2.78 4.93
C LEU A 179 -0.50 -3.21 3.75
N THR A 180 0.79 -3.39 3.99
CA THR A 180 1.76 -3.89 3.01
C THR A 180 1.43 -5.32 2.60
N ALA A 181 1.03 -6.17 3.55
CA ALA A 181 0.60 -7.53 3.29
C ALA A 181 -0.63 -7.58 2.37
N CYS A 182 -1.61 -6.71 2.61
CA CYS A 182 -2.78 -6.58 1.73
C CYS A 182 -2.40 -6.12 0.32
N ASN A 183 -1.49 -5.15 0.19
CA ASN A 183 -1.03 -4.66 -1.11
C ASN A 183 -0.26 -5.72 -1.92
N LEU A 184 0.42 -6.64 -1.23
CA LEU A 184 1.26 -7.67 -1.84
C LEU A 184 0.56 -9.03 -1.94
N ASP A 185 -0.72 -9.12 -1.56
CA ASP A 185 -1.42 -10.39 -1.57
C ASP A 185 -1.49 -10.97 -2.98
N GLY A 186 -1.26 -12.28 -3.08
CA GLY A 186 -1.12 -12.96 -4.38
C GLY A 186 0.20 -12.76 -5.12
N ARG A 187 1.10 -11.89 -4.65
CA ARG A 187 2.44 -11.68 -5.24
C ARG A 187 3.52 -12.58 -4.63
N GLY A 188 3.14 -13.47 -3.71
CA GLY A 188 4.05 -14.42 -3.07
C GLY A 188 4.96 -13.84 -1.98
N VAL A 189 4.79 -12.58 -1.59
CA VAL A 189 5.59 -11.94 -0.53
C VAL A 189 4.94 -12.16 0.84
N ARG A 190 5.67 -12.81 1.76
CA ARG A 190 5.26 -13.00 3.15
C ARG A 190 5.69 -11.81 4.00
N VAL A 191 4.73 -11.02 4.50
CA VAL A 191 5.04 -9.95 5.46
C VAL A 191 5.05 -10.52 6.89
N ILE A 192 6.16 -10.31 7.60
CA ILE A 192 6.36 -10.64 9.01
C ILE A 192 6.28 -9.33 9.81
N VAL A 193 5.41 -9.26 10.80
CA VAL A 193 5.21 -8.06 11.62
C VAL A 193 5.86 -8.27 12.98
N VAL A 194 7.05 -7.72 13.20
CA VAL A 194 7.84 -7.96 14.42
C VAL A 194 7.13 -7.42 15.66
N GLY A 195 6.35 -6.35 15.50
CA GLY A 195 5.50 -5.81 16.57
C GLY A 195 4.38 -6.75 17.03
N ASP A 196 4.04 -7.80 16.27
CA ASP A 196 3.21 -8.91 16.77
C ASP A 196 4.08 -9.82 17.64
N LYS A 197 4.13 -9.49 18.93
CA LYS A 197 4.93 -10.18 19.95
C LYS A 197 4.64 -11.68 20.05
N SER A 198 3.51 -12.15 19.53
CA SER A 198 3.17 -13.57 19.53
C SER A 198 3.76 -14.29 18.33
N LYS A 199 3.30 -13.96 17.12
CA LYS A 199 3.59 -14.72 15.91
C LYS A 199 4.76 -14.16 15.11
N GLY A 200 4.93 -12.85 15.12
CA GLY A 200 5.93 -12.17 14.28
C GLY A 200 7.36 -12.49 14.71
N ILE A 201 7.65 -12.34 15.99
CA ILE A 201 8.98 -12.66 16.55
C ILE A 201 9.30 -14.14 16.38
N ALA A 202 8.34 -15.02 16.71
CA ALA A 202 8.53 -16.47 16.55
C ALA A 202 8.84 -16.85 15.10
N GLU A 203 8.11 -16.28 14.13
CA GLU A 203 8.34 -16.54 12.70
C GLU A 203 9.67 -15.95 12.19
N LEU A 204 10.11 -14.81 12.73
CA LEU A 204 11.39 -14.19 12.34
C LEU A 204 12.60 -15.05 12.72
N PHE A 205 12.54 -15.71 13.88
CA PHE A 205 13.65 -16.52 14.41
C PHE A 205 13.52 -18.03 14.11
N ASP A 206 12.47 -18.47 13.43
CA ASP A 206 12.26 -19.86 13.04
C ASP A 206 13.03 -20.20 11.75
N ALA A 207 14.24 -20.73 11.92
CA ALA A 207 15.10 -21.18 10.82
C ALA A 207 14.67 -22.54 10.24
N GLN A 208 13.79 -23.29 10.90
CA GLN A 208 13.43 -24.66 10.51
C GLN A 208 12.17 -24.70 9.65
N SER A 209 11.18 -23.85 9.94
CA SER A 209 9.88 -23.84 9.26
C SER A 209 9.59 -22.49 8.58
N ILE A 210 10.35 -22.20 7.51
CA ILE A 210 10.16 -20.98 6.69
C ILE A 210 8.82 -21.02 5.95
N LYS A 211 7.91 -20.11 6.31
CA LYS A 211 6.57 -19.98 5.71
C LYS A 211 6.61 -19.06 4.49
N ARG A 212 6.09 -19.51 3.36
CA ARG A 212 6.01 -18.71 2.12
C ARG A 212 4.57 -18.42 1.73
N LYS A 213 4.35 -17.27 1.08
CA LYS A 213 3.07 -16.93 0.44
C LYS A 213 3.06 -17.44 -0.99
N GLU A 214 1.86 -17.70 -1.50
CA GLU A 214 1.69 -18.18 -2.87
C GLU A 214 1.69 -17.00 -3.83
N TRP A 215 2.46 -17.16 -4.91
CA TRP A 215 2.37 -16.27 -6.05
C TRP A 215 1.30 -16.80 -7.01
N TRP A 216 0.15 -16.15 -7.06
CA TRP A 216 -1.03 -16.68 -7.76
C TRP A 216 -0.81 -16.83 -9.26
N SER A 217 -0.22 -15.85 -9.93
CA SER A 217 0.03 -15.97 -11.37
C SER A 217 1.06 -17.04 -11.75
N LYS A 218 1.93 -17.46 -10.81
CA LYS A 218 2.85 -18.59 -11.00
C LYS A 218 2.18 -19.92 -10.66
N LYS A 219 1.48 -19.99 -9.52
CA LYS A 219 0.86 -21.22 -9.01
C LYS A 219 -0.39 -21.63 -9.80
N TYR A 220 -1.21 -20.65 -10.17
CA TYR A 220 -2.49 -20.86 -10.85
C TYR A 220 -2.43 -20.46 -12.33
N SER A 221 -1.22 -20.34 -12.89
CA SER A 221 -1.03 -20.10 -14.32
C SER A 221 -1.57 -21.28 -15.13
N PRO A 222 -2.40 -21.05 -16.16
CA PRO A 222 -2.74 -22.07 -17.13
C PRO A 222 -1.46 -22.64 -17.76
N SER A 223 -1.40 -23.96 -17.89
CA SER A 223 -0.28 -24.64 -18.56
C SER A 223 -0.79 -25.71 -19.52
N LEU A 224 0.02 -26.03 -20.53
CA LEU A 224 -0.28 -27.09 -21.48
C LEU A 224 0.47 -28.37 -21.10
N VAL A 225 -0.22 -29.50 -21.13
CA VAL A 225 0.38 -30.82 -20.92
C VAL A 225 0.10 -31.71 -22.12
N LYS A 226 1.12 -32.46 -22.58
CA LYS A 226 1.02 -33.45 -23.66
C LYS A 226 0.81 -34.85 -23.07
N THR A 227 -0.22 -35.56 -23.52
CA THR A 227 -0.47 -36.96 -23.12
C THR A 227 0.16 -37.95 -24.10
N ARG A 228 0.38 -39.19 -23.64
CA ARG A 228 0.92 -40.29 -24.47
C ARG A 228 0.00 -40.73 -25.60
N LEU A 229 -1.31 -40.55 -25.43
CA LEU A 229 -2.32 -40.87 -26.43
C LEU A 229 -2.67 -39.58 -27.18
N VAL A 230 -2.17 -39.48 -28.42
CA VAL A 230 -2.50 -38.47 -29.45
C VAL A 230 -1.97 -37.05 -29.18
N SER A 231 -1.62 -36.36 -30.28
CA SER A 231 -1.17 -34.97 -30.42
C SER A 231 -2.19 -33.92 -29.93
N ALA A 232 -2.61 -34.00 -28.67
CA ALA A 232 -3.50 -33.04 -28.03
C ALA A 232 -2.80 -32.37 -26.83
N TYR A 233 -2.93 -31.04 -26.76
CA TYR A 233 -2.51 -30.24 -25.61
C TYR A 233 -3.75 -29.86 -24.80
N PHE A 234 -3.64 -29.89 -23.47
CA PHE A 234 -4.75 -29.57 -22.57
C PHE A 234 -4.38 -28.50 -21.55
N VAL A 235 -5.33 -27.62 -21.23
CA VAL A 235 -5.20 -26.65 -20.14
C VAL A 235 -5.33 -27.39 -18.81
N ALA A 236 -4.22 -27.54 -18.08
CA ALA A 236 -4.24 -28.10 -16.74
C ALA A 236 -4.68 -27.02 -15.73
N LEU A 237 -5.88 -27.18 -15.18
CA LEU A 237 -6.32 -26.38 -14.03
C LEU A 237 -5.78 -27.03 -12.73
N PRO A 238 -5.16 -26.26 -11.81
CA PRO A 238 -4.63 -26.80 -10.56
C PRO A 238 -5.74 -27.50 -9.75
N GLY A 239 -5.58 -28.81 -9.51
CA GLY A 239 -6.51 -29.62 -8.71
C GLY A 239 -7.61 -30.35 -9.50
N LEU A 240 -7.81 -30.03 -10.79
CA LEU A 240 -8.74 -30.74 -11.67
C LEU A 240 -7.95 -31.69 -12.57
N ARG A 241 -7.78 -32.93 -12.12
CA ARG A 241 -7.34 -34.06 -12.96
C ARG A 241 -8.54 -34.85 -13.52
N ASP A 242 -9.72 -34.22 -13.60
CA ASP A 242 -10.90 -34.85 -14.19
C ASP A 242 -10.88 -34.59 -15.71
N PRO A 243 -10.78 -35.63 -16.54
CA PRO A 243 -10.71 -35.50 -18.00
C PRO A 243 -11.98 -34.90 -18.64
N ARG A 244 -13.05 -34.66 -17.88
CA ARG A 244 -14.30 -34.05 -18.39
C ARG A 244 -14.25 -32.53 -18.54
N TYR A 245 -13.28 -31.83 -17.95
CA TYR A 245 -13.14 -30.37 -18.04
C TYR A 245 -12.02 -29.95 -19.00
N VAL A 246 -11.82 -30.77 -20.02
CA VAL A 246 -10.66 -30.71 -20.90
C VAL A 246 -11.02 -30.02 -22.21
N VAL A 247 -10.34 -28.90 -22.51
CA VAL A 247 -10.42 -28.23 -23.80
C VAL A 247 -9.43 -28.89 -24.75
N HIS A 248 -9.94 -29.59 -25.77
CA HIS A 248 -9.13 -30.21 -26.80
C HIS A 248 -8.66 -29.17 -27.82
N ILE A 249 -7.35 -28.92 -27.89
CA ILE A 249 -6.75 -28.15 -28.98
C ILE A 249 -6.28 -29.16 -30.03
N HIS A 250 -7.06 -29.30 -31.11
CA HIS A 250 -6.63 -30.04 -32.29
C HIS A 250 -5.73 -29.13 -33.13
N THR A 251 -4.45 -29.50 -33.26
CA THR A 251 -3.61 -28.94 -34.32
C THR A 251 -3.92 -29.72 -35.58
N ASN A 252 -4.46 -29.04 -36.60
CA ASN A 252 -4.50 -29.61 -37.94
C ASN A 252 -3.05 -29.65 -38.45
N ASP A 253 -2.38 -30.78 -38.26
CA ASP A 253 -1.15 -31.07 -38.96
C ASP A 253 -1.51 -31.34 -40.44
N HIS A 254 -1.69 -30.25 -41.20
CA HIS A 254 -1.65 -30.29 -42.66
C HIS A 254 -0.18 -30.22 -43.09
N THR A 255 0.46 -31.38 -43.14
CA THR A 255 1.65 -31.66 -43.96
C THR A 255 1.46 -33.01 -44.61
#